data_AF-A0AAN0KC42-F1
#
_entry.id   AF-A0AAN0KC42-F1
#
_cell.length_a   1.000
_cell.length_b   1.000
_cell.length_c   1.000
_cell.angle_alpha   90.00
_cell.angle_beta   90.00
_cell.angle_gamma   90.00
#
_symmetry.space_group_name_H-M   'P 1'
#
loop_
_entity.id
_entity.type
_entity.pdbx_description
1 polymer ?
#
loop_
_entity_poly.entity_id
_entity_poly.type
_entity_poly.pdbx_seq_one_letter_code
_entity_poly.pdbx_strand_id
1 'polypeptide(L)'
;MDHYIDIRVQPDPEFTASQLLNALFAKLHRALGQVADGQIGISFPDVGKTLGECLRLHGTTEALSTLEQTAWLKGLRDYTQVSACTAVPDGVKFRTVRRVQLKSSAERLRRRSVSKGWLTEAEAAARIPDAVEKRSALPFVQIKSLSNGQMFFVFVEHGPLQDTPVAGRFSSYGLSAQATVPWF
;
A
#
# COMPACT_ATOMS: atom_id res chain seq x y z
N MET A 1 -1.50 0.61 18.47
CA MET A 1 -2.09 1.46 17.42
C MET A 1 -3.49 1.75 17.87
N ASP A 2 -3.67 2.92 18.46
CA ASP A 2 -4.88 3.36 19.15
C ASP A 2 -5.43 4.65 18.53
N HIS A 3 -4.74 5.23 17.55
CA HIS A 3 -5.16 6.42 16.83
C HIS A 3 -5.11 6.21 15.32
N TYR A 4 -5.90 7.02 14.62
CA TYR A 4 -5.95 7.04 13.17
C TYR A 4 -6.10 8.45 12.59
N ILE A 5 -5.73 8.58 11.32
CA ILE A 5 -5.96 9.76 10.48
C ILE A 5 -6.56 9.26 9.16
N ASP A 6 -7.68 9.84 8.76
CA ASP A 6 -8.29 9.62 7.46
C ASP A 6 -7.85 10.70 6.47
N ILE A 7 -7.40 10.26 5.30
CA ILE A 7 -7.04 11.12 4.18
C ILE A 7 -7.92 10.73 3.01
N ARG A 8 -8.86 11.61 2.67
CA ARG A 8 -9.80 11.42 1.55
C ARG A 8 -9.36 12.27 0.37
N VAL A 9 -9.17 11.65 -0.80
CA VAL A 9 -8.94 12.39 -2.04
C VAL A 9 -10.23 13.11 -2.43
N GLN A 10 -10.11 14.35 -2.91
CA GLN A 10 -11.24 15.15 -3.33
C GLN A 10 -11.47 15.02 -4.83
N PRO A 11 -12.73 15.12 -5.30
CA PRO A 11 -13.04 15.19 -6.72
C PRO A 11 -12.34 16.39 -7.35
N ASP A 12 -11.74 16.18 -8.51
CA ASP A 12 -11.05 17.22 -9.26
C ASP A 12 -11.35 17.05 -10.76
N PRO A 13 -11.58 18.14 -11.51
CA PRO A 13 -11.88 18.06 -12.94
C PRO A 13 -10.69 17.61 -13.80
N GLU A 14 -9.45 17.80 -13.33
CA GLU A 14 -8.22 17.42 -14.05
C GLU A 14 -7.74 16.02 -13.67
N PHE A 15 -8.04 15.57 -12.44
CA PHE A 15 -7.54 14.30 -11.91
C PHE A 15 -8.64 13.35 -11.43
N THR A 16 -8.53 12.10 -11.83
CA THR A 16 -9.34 11.03 -11.25
C THR A 16 -8.91 10.73 -9.81
N ALA A 17 -9.85 10.29 -8.98
CA ALA A 17 -9.57 9.85 -7.61
C ALA A 17 -8.45 8.79 -7.54
N SER A 18 -8.39 7.88 -8.51
CA SER A 18 -7.33 6.86 -8.59
C SER A 18 -5.94 7.46 -8.86
N GLN A 19 -5.84 8.50 -9.70
CA GLN A 19 -4.58 9.20 -9.93
C GLN A 19 -4.11 9.94 -8.68
N LEU A 20 -5.02 10.62 -7.99
CA LEU A 20 -4.72 11.30 -6.73
C LEU A 20 -4.31 10.31 -5.64
N LEU A 21 -5.00 9.17 -5.52
CA LEU A 21 -4.65 8.13 -4.57
C LEU A 21 -3.28 7.51 -4.87
N ASN A 22 -2.96 7.28 -6.15
CA ASN A 22 -1.64 6.80 -6.57
C ASN A 22 -0.53 7.80 -6.17
N ALA A 23 -0.76 9.10 -6.38
CA ALA A 23 0.18 10.15 -6.00
C ALA A 23 0.34 10.26 -4.47
N LEU A 24 -0.78 10.18 -3.74
CA LEU A 24 -0.84 10.19 -2.28
C LEU A 24 -0.04 9.01 -1.71
N PHE A 25 -0.32 7.80 -2.19
CA PHE A 25 0.38 6.59 -1.77
C PHE A 25 1.87 6.65 -2.07
N ALA A 26 2.26 7.16 -3.24
CA ALA A 26 3.67 7.33 -3.60
C ALA A 26 4.40 8.33 -2.69
N LYS A 27 3.74 9.41 -2.24
CA LYS A 27 4.29 10.33 -1.22
C LYS A 27 4.39 9.65 0.14
N LEU A 28 3.33 8.98 0.57
CA LEU A 28 3.28 8.30 1.87
C LEU A 28 4.41 7.27 1.99
N HIS A 29 4.56 6.38 1.01
CA HIS A 29 5.61 5.35 1.02
C HIS A 29 7.01 5.93 1.29
N ARG A 30 7.30 7.09 0.70
CA ARG A 30 8.59 7.78 0.90
C ARG A 30 8.74 8.28 2.34
N ALA A 31 7.70 8.91 2.87
CA ALA A 31 7.71 9.41 4.24
C ALA A 31 7.81 8.26 5.25
N LEU A 32 7.04 7.19 5.07
CA LEU A 32 7.10 6.01 5.94
C LEU A 32 8.48 5.37 5.95
N GLY A 33 9.16 5.28 4.80
CA GLY A 33 10.52 4.77 4.70
C GLY A 33 11.57 5.62 5.43
N GLN A 34 11.25 6.86 5.80
CA GLN A 34 12.17 7.78 6.48
C GLN A 34 11.90 7.85 7.99
N VAL A 35 10.63 7.92 8.40
CA VAL A 35 10.28 8.30 9.80
C VAL A 35 9.42 7.30 10.56
N ALA A 36 8.75 6.36 9.89
CA ALA A 36 7.74 5.54 10.56
C ALA A 36 8.32 4.33 11.31
N ASP A 37 9.54 3.90 10.99
CA ASP A 37 10.20 2.70 11.54
C ASP A 37 9.26 1.47 11.64
N GLY A 38 8.36 1.30 10.67
CA GLY A 38 7.37 0.21 10.63
C GLY A 38 6.30 0.24 11.74
N GLN A 39 6.11 1.38 12.41
CA GLN A 39 5.07 1.59 13.43
C GLN A 39 3.76 2.15 12.88
N ILE A 40 3.75 2.60 11.63
CA ILE A 40 2.55 3.13 10.96
C ILE A 40 2.06 2.12 9.94
N GLY A 41 0.80 1.74 10.10
CA GLY A 41 0.07 0.85 9.20
C GLY A 41 -0.97 1.63 8.42
N ILE A 42 -1.44 1.06 7.32
CA ILE A 42 -2.48 1.69 6.50
C ILE A 42 -3.62 0.73 6.20
N SER A 43 -4.80 1.31 5.99
CA SER A 43 -5.93 0.61 5.39
C SER A 43 -6.66 1.51 4.39
N PHE A 44 -7.56 0.89 3.65
CA PHE A 44 -8.45 1.56 2.71
C PHE A 44 -9.88 1.24 3.13
N PRO A 45 -10.55 2.11 3.91
CA PRO A 45 -11.89 1.84 4.43
C PRO A 45 -12.93 1.63 3.33
N ASP A 46 -12.81 2.39 2.23
CA ASP A 46 -13.74 2.38 1.09
C ASP A 46 -13.38 1.30 0.04
N VAL A 47 -12.61 0.27 0.43
CA VAL A 47 -12.13 -0.76 -0.51
C VAL A 47 -13.30 -1.55 -1.12
N GLY A 48 -13.26 -1.71 -2.44
CA GLY A 48 -14.18 -2.53 -3.22
C GLY A 48 -13.45 -3.12 -4.43
N LYS A 49 -13.95 -2.85 -5.64
CA LYS A 49 -13.21 -3.17 -6.87
C LYS A 49 -11.92 -2.34 -7.01
N THR A 50 -11.90 -1.14 -6.45
CA THR A 50 -10.73 -0.27 -6.32
C THR A 50 -10.40 -0.09 -4.84
N LEU A 51 -9.34 0.66 -4.53
CA LEU A 51 -9.01 1.01 -3.14
C LEU A 51 -9.91 2.10 -2.54
N GLY A 52 -10.89 2.60 -3.31
CA GLY A 52 -11.75 3.70 -2.89
C GLY A 52 -11.00 5.05 -2.86
N GLU A 53 -11.53 5.99 -2.10
CA GLU A 53 -11.06 7.38 -2.06
C GLU A 53 -10.42 7.75 -0.72
N CYS A 54 -10.51 6.85 0.27
CA CYS A 54 -10.01 7.06 1.61
C CYS A 54 -8.81 6.15 1.89
N LEU A 55 -7.70 6.77 2.30
CA LEU A 55 -6.54 6.13 2.88
C LEU A 55 -6.53 6.45 4.38
N ARG A 56 -6.60 5.42 5.22
CA ARG A 56 -6.49 5.54 6.68
C ARG A 56 -5.09 5.19 7.13
N LEU A 57 -4.48 6.05 7.93
CA LEU A 57 -3.25 5.79 8.66
C LEU A 57 -3.60 5.30 10.06
N HIS A 58 -2.87 4.30 10.55
CA HIS A 58 -2.99 3.74 11.90
C HIS A 58 -1.65 3.86 12.60
N GLY A 59 -1.65 4.25 13.87
CA GLY A 59 -0.42 4.42 14.64
C GLY A 59 -0.69 4.73 16.11
N THR A 60 0.35 5.09 16.84
CA THR A 60 0.19 5.87 18.08
C THR A 60 0.12 7.35 17.73
N THR A 61 -0.38 8.17 18.65
CA THR A 61 -0.42 9.63 18.49
C THR A 61 0.96 10.20 18.16
N GLU A 62 2.01 9.71 18.82
CA GLU A 62 3.39 10.17 18.63
C GLU A 62 3.88 9.82 17.23
N ALA A 63 3.70 8.57 16.78
CA ALA A 63 4.13 8.13 15.47
C ALA A 63 3.42 8.90 14.34
N LEU A 64 2.11 9.13 14.48
CA LEU A 64 1.33 9.90 13.51
C LEU A 64 1.75 11.38 13.51
N SER A 65 1.96 11.98 14.68
CA SER A 65 2.44 13.36 14.80
C SER A 65 3.84 13.55 14.18
N THR A 66 4.77 12.63 14.43
CA THR A 66 6.09 12.63 13.78
C THR A 66 5.97 12.58 12.26
N LEU A 67 5.06 11.76 11.73
CA LEU A 67 4.81 11.72 10.29
C LEU A 67 4.26 13.05 9.78
N GLU A 68 3.25 13.64 10.43
CA GLU A 68 2.66 14.92 10.02
C GLU A 68 3.69 16.07 9.98
N GLN A 69 4.63 16.11 10.93
CA GLN A 69 5.70 17.11 11.01
C GLN A 69 6.65 17.10 9.80
N THR A 70 6.74 15.99 9.07
CA THR A 70 7.55 15.92 7.83
C THR A 70 6.95 16.72 6.66
N ALA A 71 5.72 17.22 6.81
CA ALA A 71 4.97 17.89 5.75
C ALA A 71 4.86 17.06 4.45
N TRP A 72 4.83 15.73 4.56
CA TRP A 72 4.85 14.80 3.41
C TRP A 72 3.69 15.00 2.41
N LEU A 73 2.58 15.60 2.84
CA LEU A 73 1.43 15.95 1.99
C LEU A 73 1.63 17.23 1.15
N LYS A 74 2.77 17.93 1.26
CA LYS A 74 3.04 19.17 0.52
C LYS A 74 2.74 19.02 -0.97
N GLY A 75 1.88 19.88 -1.51
CA GLY A 75 1.43 19.86 -2.92
C GLY A 75 0.36 18.82 -3.25
N LEU A 76 -0.17 18.08 -2.27
CA LEU A 76 -1.43 17.32 -2.42
C LEU A 76 -2.54 17.83 -1.51
N ARG A 77 -2.26 18.79 -0.62
CA ARG A 77 -3.22 19.30 0.36
C ARG A 77 -4.51 19.83 -0.30
N ASP A 78 -4.39 20.50 -1.45
CA ASP A 78 -5.56 21.05 -2.15
C ASP A 78 -6.47 19.96 -2.74
N TYR A 79 -5.95 18.74 -2.91
CA TYR A 79 -6.66 17.58 -3.45
C TYR A 79 -7.04 16.56 -2.37
N THR A 80 -6.82 16.87 -1.09
CA THR A 80 -7.04 15.94 0.01
C THR A 80 -7.68 16.61 1.21
N GLN A 81 -8.70 15.98 1.76
CA GLN A 81 -9.22 16.30 3.08
C GLN A 81 -8.58 15.37 4.11
N VAL A 82 -7.96 15.95 5.14
CA VAL A 82 -7.27 15.22 6.21
C VAL A 82 -8.06 15.40 7.50
N SER A 83 -8.43 14.30 8.16
CA SER A 83 -9.07 14.36 9.48
C SER A 83 -8.07 14.74 10.57
N ALA A 84 -8.57 15.13 11.74
CA ALA A 84 -7.73 15.15 12.93
C ALA A 84 -7.24 13.74 13.29
N CYS A 85 -6.12 13.67 14.00
CA CYS A 85 -5.67 12.45 14.68
C CYS A 85 -6.64 12.14 15.82
N THR A 86 -7.35 11.02 15.72
CA THR A 86 -8.43 10.65 16.65
C THR A 86 -8.25 9.22 17.14
N ALA A 87 -8.74 8.95 18.35
CA ALA A 87 -8.70 7.63 18.94
C ALA A 87 -9.60 6.66 18.14
N VAL A 88 -9.14 5.41 18.03
CA VAL A 88 -9.89 4.32 17.42
C VAL A 88 -11.12 4.03 18.28
N PRO A 89 -12.33 3.88 17.70
CA PRO A 89 -13.53 3.53 18.46
C PRO A 89 -13.40 2.20 19.22
N ASP A 90 -14.18 2.06 20.29
CA ASP A 90 -14.28 0.79 21.01
C ASP A 90 -15.03 -0.27 20.20
N GLY A 91 -14.70 -1.55 20.43
CA GLY A 91 -15.42 -2.68 19.83
C GLY A 91 -15.13 -2.93 18.35
N VAL A 92 -14.11 -2.27 17.79
CA VAL A 92 -13.68 -2.50 16.40
C VAL A 92 -13.13 -3.91 16.18
N LYS A 93 -13.20 -4.37 14.93
CA LYS A 93 -12.51 -5.58 14.49
C LYS A 93 -11.14 -5.20 13.93
N PHE A 94 -10.31 -6.21 13.71
CA PHE A 94 -8.96 -6.05 13.19
C PHE A 94 -8.78 -6.88 11.93
N ARG A 95 -7.91 -6.45 11.02
CA ARG A 95 -7.52 -7.27 9.87
C ARG A 95 -6.13 -6.92 9.39
N THR A 96 -5.50 -7.83 8.67
CA THR A 96 -4.25 -7.54 7.96
C THR A 96 -4.53 -6.80 6.66
N VAL A 97 -3.62 -5.91 6.26
CA VAL A 97 -3.65 -5.26 4.95
C VAL A 97 -2.29 -5.48 4.32
N ARG A 98 -2.21 -6.37 3.33
CA ARG A 98 -0.95 -6.91 2.82
C ARG A 98 -0.76 -6.63 1.35
N ARG A 99 0.51 -6.51 0.95
CA ARG A 99 0.89 -6.48 -0.46
C ARG A 99 0.88 -7.90 -1.01
N VAL A 100 0.21 -8.10 -2.15
CA VAL A 100 0.25 -9.36 -2.90
C VAL A 100 1.17 -9.21 -4.10
N GLN A 101 2.19 -10.05 -4.18
CA GLN A 101 3.08 -10.10 -5.35
C GLN A 101 2.61 -11.19 -6.31
N LEU A 102 2.05 -10.76 -7.44
CA LEU A 102 1.64 -11.66 -8.50
C LEU A 102 2.83 -12.01 -9.40
N LYS A 103 2.85 -13.26 -9.86
CA LYS A 103 3.65 -13.69 -11.01
C LYS A 103 2.94 -13.22 -12.29
N SER A 104 2.87 -11.91 -12.49
CA SER A 104 2.08 -11.29 -13.56
C SER A 104 2.85 -11.04 -14.86
N SER A 105 4.11 -11.50 -14.95
CA SER A 105 4.94 -11.34 -16.14
C SER A 105 5.90 -12.51 -16.25
N ALA A 106 5.65 -13.37 -17.25
CA ALA A 106 6.53 -14.49 -17.58
C ALA A 106 7.91 -13.97 -17.98
N GLU A 107 7.94 -12.89 -18.76
CA GLU A 107 9.17 -12.25 -19.21
C GLU A 107 10.04 -11.73 -18.06
N ARG A 108 9.43 -11.07 -17.07
CA ARG A 108 10.16 -10.65 -15.86
C ARG A 108 10.74 -11.85 -15.10
N LEU A 109 10.03 -12.98 -15.07
CA LEU A 109 10.54 -14.21 -14.45
C LEU A 109 11.69 -14.80 -15.24
N ARG A 110 11.60 -14.86 -16.58
CA ARG A 110 12.69 -15.30 -17.46
C ARG A 110 13.94 -14.46 -17.24
N ARG A 111 13.83 -13.15 -17.41
CA ARG A 111 14.94 -12.21 -17.20
C ARG A 111 15.54 -12.31 -15.80
N ARG A 112 14.71 -12.49 -14.77
CA ARG A 112 15.19 -12.67 -13.38
C ARG A 112 15.96 -13.98 -13.22
N SER A 113 15.47 -15.09 -13.77
CA SER A 113 16.13 -16.39 -13.70
C SER A 113 17.49 -16.37 -14.41
N VAL A 114 17.57 -15.72 -15.57
CA VAL A 114 18.83 -15.53 -16.30
C VAL A 114 19.79 -14.63 -15.52
N SER A 115 19.33 -13.47 -15.07
CA SER A 115 20.16 -12.53 -14.29
C SER A 115 20.68 -13.12 -12.96
N LYS A 116 19.96 -14.08 -12.38
CA LYS A 116 20.40 -14.81 -11.17
C LYS A 116 21.25 -16.04 -11.48
N GLY A 117 21.50 -16.35 -12.75
CA GLY A 117 22.28 -17.52 -13.17
C GLY A 117 21.56 -18.85 -12.95
N TRP A 118 20.24 -18.85 -12.74
CA TRP A 118 19.48 -20.07 -12.48
C TRP A 118 19.15 -20.86 -13.74
N LEU A 119 19.01 -20.16 -14.87
CA LEU A 119 18.67 -20.73 -16.17
C LEU A 119 19.40 -19.93 -17.25
N THR A 120 19.72 -20.57 -18.37
CA THR A 120 20.05 -19.88 -19.62
C THR A 120 18.80 -19.23 -20.24
N GLU A 121 18.97 -18.31 -21.19
CA GLU A 121 17.85 -17.68 -21.89
C GLU A 121 16.94 -18.72 -22.57
N ALA A 122 17.52 -19.71 -23.24
CA ALA A 122 16.79 -20.79 -23.90
C ALA A 122 16.01 -21.65 -22.90
N GLU A 123 16.62 -22.00 -21.76
CA GLU A 123 15.94 -22.76 -20.70
C GLU A 123 14.84 -21.95 -20.02
N ALA A 124 15.04 -20.65 -19.83
CA ALA A 124 14.03 -19.78 -19.27
C ALA A 124 12.80 -19.66 -20.20
N ALA A 125 13.01 -19.51 -21.51
CA ALA A 125 11.94 -19.50 -22.49
C ALA A 125 11.15 -20.81 -22.51
N ALA A 126 11.84 -21.96 -22.43
CA ALA A 126 11.21 -23.28 -22.44
C ALA A 126 10.48 -23.61 -21.11
N ARG A 127 11.04 -23.25 -19.96
CA ARG A 127 10.50 -23.63 -18.63
C ARG A 127 9.47 -22.66 -18.07
N ILE A 128 9.41 -21.43 -18.57
CA ILE A 128 8.51 -20.38 -18.06
C ILE A 128 7.55 -20.00 -19.19
N PRO A 129 6.44 -20.75 -19.39
CA PRO A 129 5.44 -20.42 -20.38
C PRO A 129 4.63 -19.19 -19.94
N ASP A 130 4.02 -18.49 -20.91
CA ASP A 130 3.18 -17.31 -20.62
C ASP A 130 1.98 -17.65 -19.74
N ALA A 131 1.52 -18.92 -19.73
CA ALA A 131 0.49 -19.42 -18.84
C ALA A 131 0.81 -19.29 -17.33
N VAL A 132 2.07 -19.01 -16.96
CA VAL A 132 2.44 -18.70 -15.57
C VAL A 132 1.91 -17.35 -15.12
N GLU A 133 1.52 -16.47 -16.05
CA GLU A 133 1.01 -15.15 -15.77
C GLU A 133 -0.32 -15.21 -15.03
N LYS A 134 -0.32 -14.70 -13.80
CA LYS A 134 -1.53 -14.58 -12.99
C LYS A 134 -2.14 -13.20 -13.16
N ARG A 135 -3.41 -13.17 -13.58
CA ARG A 135 -4.28 -12.01 -13.46
C ARG A 135 -4.91 -11.99 -12.06
N SER A 136 -5.12 -10.80 -11.52
CA SER A 136 -5.78 -10.63 -10.23
C SER A 136 -6.84 -9.54 -10.33
N ALA A 137 -7.96 -9.78 -9.65
CA ALA A 137 -9.00 -8.79 -9.42
C ALA A 137 -8.75 -7.94 -8.17
N LEU A 138 -7.60 -8.14 -7.51
CA LEU A 138 -7.24 -7.35 -6.33
C LEU A 138 -7.09 -5.87 -6.69
N PRO A 139 -7.58 -4.98 -5.82
CA PRO A 139 -7.35 -3.55 -5.99
C PRO A 139 -5.86 -3.25 -5.84
N PHE A 140 -5.41 -2.19 -6.51
CA PHE A 140 -3.99 -1.83 -6.55
C PHE A 140 -3.81 -0.32 -6.60
N VAL A 141 -2.62 0.12 -6.20
CA VAL A 141 -2.07 1.41 -6.61
C VAL A 141 -1.02 1.21 -7.68
N GLN A 142 -0.92 2.15 -8.61
CA GLN A 142 0.13 2.20 -9.62
C GLN A 142 1.10 3.32 -9.28
N ILE A 143 2.38 2.97 -9.07
CA ILE A 143 3.40 3.93 -8.67
C ILE A 143 4.66 3.80 -9.53
N LYS A 144 5.39 4.91 -9.67
CA LYS A 144 6.68 4.96 -10.36
C LYS A 144 7.80 4.68 -9.38
N SER A 145 8.65 3.72 -9.71
CA SER A 145 9.89 3.47 -8.97
C SER A 145 10.88 4.62 -9.17
N LEU A 146 11.48 5.10 -8.09
CA LEU A 146 12.51 6.14 -8.18
C LEU A 146 13.87 5.59 -8.61
N SER A 147 14.17 4.33 -8.33
CA SER A 147 15.49 3.75 -8.63
C SER A 147 15.69 3.42 -10.10
N ASN A 148 14.61 3.08 -10.81
CA ASN A 148 14.69 2.64 -12.22
C ASN A 148 13.62 3.28 -13.11
N GLY A 149 12.81 4.21 -12.58
CA GLY A 149 11.77 4.91 -13.34
C GLY A 149 10.60 4.05 -13.80
N GLN A 150 10.59 2.74 -13.50
CA GLN A 150 9.56 1.83 -14.00
C GLN A 150 8.26 1.99 -13.24
N MET A 151 7.15 1.97 -13.98
CA MET A 151 5.81 1.88 -13.40
C MET A 151 5.54 0.45 -12.94
N PHE A 152 4.96 0.29 -11.75
CA PHE A 152 4.55 -1.00 -11.25
C PHE A 152 3.29 -0.91 -10.38
N PHE A 153 2.64 -2.06 -10.21
CA PHE A 153 1.45 -2.18 -9.38
C PHE A 153 1.81 -2.72 -7.99
N VAL A 154 1.19 -2.14 -6.97
CA VAL A 154 1.13 -2.67 -5.61
C VAL A 154 -0.29 -3.16 -5.39
N PHE A 155 -0.50 -4.46 -5.58
CA PHE A 155 -1.77 -5.10 -5.26
C PHE A 155 -1.92 -5.20 -3.75
N VAL A 156 -3.07 -4.80 -3.24
CA VAL A 156 -3.39 -4.79 -1.82
C VAL A 156 -4.53 -5.77 -1.58
N GLU A 157 -4.36 -6.59 -0.56
CA GLU A 157 -5.41 -7.49 -0.08
C GLU A 157 -5.65 -7.20 1.39
N HIS A 158 -6.93 -7.06 1.74
CA HIS A 158 -7.36 -6.98 3.12
C HIS A 158 -7.79 -8.37 3.58
N GLY A 159 -7.12 -8.91 4.60
CA GLY A 159 -7.39 -10.23 5.16
C GLY A 159 -8.75 -10.34 5.88
N PRO A 160 -9.10 -11.51 6.41
CA PRO A 160 -10.35 -11.68 7.17
C PRO A 160 -10.36 -10.80 8.44
N LEU A 161 -11.57 -10.45 8.88
CA LEU A 161 -11.78 -9.77 10.15
C LEU A 161 -11.47 -10.71 11.32
N GLN A 162 -10.88 -10.15 12.36
CA GLN A 162 -10.42 -10.81 13.57
C GLN A 162 -10.86 -10.00 14.79
N ASP A 163 -11.11 -10.68 15.90
CA ASP A 163 -11.54 -10.05 17.14
C ASP A 163 -10.38 -9.48 17.95
N THR A 164 -9.19 -10.05 17.79
CA THR A 164 -8.00 -9.71 18.56
C THR A 164 -6.94 -9.05 17.69
N PRO A 165 -6.29 -7.96 18.15
CA PRO A 165 -5.19 -7.36 17.42
C PRO A 165 -3.94 -8.26 17.48
N VAL A 166 -3.22 -8.32 16.38
CA VAL A 166 -1.88 -8.92 16.28
C VAL A 166 -0.85 -7.82 16.11
N ALA A 167 0.03 -7.68 17.10
CA ALA A 167 1.15 -6.75 17.04
C ALA A 167 2.18 -7.20 16.00
N GLY A 168 2.86 -6.24 15.38
CA GLY A 168 3.93 -6.51 14.43
C GLY A 168 4.38 -5.23 13.75
N ARG A 169 5.25 -5.36 12.75
CA ARG A 169 5.77 -4.22 11.99
C ARG A 169 5.11 -4.13 10.63
N PHE A 170 5.05 -2.91 10.12
CA PHE A 170 4.60 -2.59 8.78
C PHE A 170 5.79 -2.33 7.87
N SER A 171 5.63 -2.66 6.59
CA SER A 171 6.63 -2.35 5.56
C SER A 171 6.72 -0.83 5.31
N SER A 172 7.67 -0.42 4.47
CA SER A 172 7.75 0.97 3.97
C SER A 172 6.53 1.42 3.14
N TYR A 173 5.57 0.54 2.89
CA TYR A 173 4.27 0.86 2.29
C TYR A 173 3.15 0.98 3.34
N GLY A 174 3.43 0.81 4.64
CA GLY A 174 2.41 0.72 5.68
C GLY A 174 1.62 -0.59 5.66
N LEU A 175 2.04 -1.59 4.87
CA LEU A 175 1.36 -2.87 4.69
C LEU A 175 2.05 -3.98 5.49
N SER A 176 1.28 -4.92 6.01
CA SER A 176 1.78 -6.10 6.74
C SER A 176 0.93 -7.34 6.46
N ALA A 177 1.59 -8.50 6.35
CA ALA A 177 0.92 -9.80 6.25
C ALA A 177 0.60 -10.41 7.62
N GLN A 178 1.16 -9.87 8.70
CA GLN A 178 1.07 -10.40 10.05
C GLN A 178 0.42 -9.40 11.02
N ALA A 179 0.89 -8.15 11.01
CA ALA A 179 0.34 -7.12 11.87
C ALA A 179 -1.06 -6.72 11.40
N THR A 180 -1.98 -6.59 12.34
CA THR A 180 -3.35 -6.16 12.05
C THR A 180 -3.53 -4.67 12.31
N VAL A 181 -4.41 -4.05 11.55
CA VAL A 181 -4.92 -2.70 11.80
C VAL A 181 -6.39 -2.75 12.21
N PRO A 182 -6.86 -1.78 13.04
CA PRO A 182 -8.28 -1.57 13.30
C PRO A 182 -9.10 -1.40 12.01
N TRP A 183 -10.32 -1.91 11.99
CA TRP A 183 -11.23 -1.85 10.87
C TRP A 183 -12.64 -1.40 11.30
N PHE A 184 -13.09 -0.29 10.70
CA PHE A 184 -14.37 0.36 10.94
C PHE A 184 -14.71 1.33 9.79
#